data_AF-A0A9W6YIQ2-F1
#
_entry.id   AF-A0A9W6YIQ2-F1
#
_cell.length_a   1.000
_cell.length_b   1.000
_cell.length_c   1.000
_cell.angle_alpha   90.00
_cell.angle_beta   90.00
_cell.angle_gamma   90.00
#
_symmetry.space_group_name_H-M   'P 1'
#
loop_
_entity.id
_entity.type
_entity.pdbx_description
1 polymer ?
#
loop_
_entity_poly.entity_id
_entity_poly.type
_entity_poly.pdbx_seq_one_letter_code
_entity_poly.pdbx_strand_id
1 'polypeptide(L)' 'MSDWDRKNILEDGLHLNSRGNNFMYQQLRRKIEFEFPNLSQKLQRWQIPSYETWIEADPWIPDNAITILNTTARH' A
#
# COMPACT_ATOMS: atom_id res chain seq x y z
N MET A 1 -25.62 -18.07 0.84
CA MET A 1 -24.77 -18.11 -0.36
C MET A 1 -25.19 -19.35 -1.12
N SER A 2 -25.59 -19.24 -2.38
CA SER A 2 -26.02 -20.40 -3.18
C SER A 2 -24.82 -21.23 -3.63
N ASP A 3 -25.04 -22.48 -4.05
CA ASP A 3 -23.97 -23.31 -4.64
C ASP A 3 -23.40 -22.70 -5.92
N TRP A 4 -24.23 -21.96 -6.66
CA TRP A 4 -23.80 -21.19 -7.82
C TRP A 4 -22.84 -20.07 -7.41
N ASP A 5 -23.15 -19.32 -6.35
CA ASP A 5 -22.26 -18.28 -5.82
C ASP A 5 -20.93 -18.89 -5.37
N ARG A 6 -20.96 -20.06 -4.72
CA ARG A 6 -19.76 -20.78 -4.28
C ARG A 6 -18.89 -21.20 -5.46
N LYS A 7 -19.47 -21.73 -6.53
CA LYS A 7 -18.74 -22.12 -7.74
C LYS A 7 -18.11 -20.93 -8.47
N ASN A 8 -18.65 -19.72 -8.30
CA ASN A 8 -18.17 -18.51 -8.97
C ASN A 8 -17.09 -17.74 -8.21
N ILE A 9 -16.84 -18.06 -6.93
CA ILE A 9 -15.82 -17.38 -6.12
C ILE A 9 -14.58 -18.25 -5.84
N LEU A 10 -14.64 -19.53 -6.20
CA LEU A 10 -13.55 -20.50 -6.00
C LEU A 10 -12.89 -20.86 -7.33
N GLU A 11 -11.59 -21.13 -7.31
CA GLU A 11 -10.78 -21.47 -8.48
C GLU A 11 -10.77 -22.98 -8.73
N ASP A 12 -10.58 -23.77 -7.68
CA ASP A 12 -10.51 -25.24 -7.70
C ASP A 12 -11.53 -25.90 -6.76
N GLY A 13 -12.50 -25.12 -6.26
CA GLY A 13 -13.46 -25.55 -5.25
C GLY A 13 -13.00 -25.38 -3.81
N LEU A 14 -11.78 -24.85 -3.58
CA LEU A 14 -11.26 -24.49 -2.25
C LEU A 14 -10.63 -23.09 -2.22
N HIS A 15 -9.70 -22.77 -3.12
CA HIS A 15 -9.02 -21.48 -3.18
C HIS A 15 -9.92 -20.40 -3.77
N LEU A 16 -9.85 -19.18 -3.23
CA LEU A 16 -10.58 -18.05 -3.78
C LEU A 16 -9.97 -17.59 -5.10
N ASN A 17 -10.80 -17.45 -6.12
CA ASN A 17 -10.41 -16.78 -7.35
C ASN A 17 -10.41 -15.24 -7.14
N SER A 18 -10.07 -14.47 -8.18
CA SER A 18 -10.04 -13.00 -8.12
C SER A 18 -11.36 -12.38 -7.62
N ARG A 19 -12.50 -12.94 -8.03
CA ARG A 19 -13.83 -12.49 -7.57
C ARG A 19 -14.07 -12.82 -6.11
N GLY A 20 -13.68 -14.01 -5.66
CA GLY A 20 -13.74 -14.41 -4.26
C GLY A 20 -12.85 -13.56 -3.35
N ASN A 21 -11.64 -13.24 -3.79
CA ASN A 21 -10.73 -12.35 -3.07
C ASN A 21 -11.30 -10.93 -2.97
N ASN A 22 -11.90 -10.40 -4.04
CA ASN A 22 -12.58 -9.10 -4.00
C ASN A 22 -13.77 -9.10 -3.03
N PHE A 23 -14.58 -10.16 -3.04
CA PHE A 23 -15.69 -10.30 -2.12
C PHE A 23 -15.21 -10.32 -0.66
N MET A 24 -14.19 -11.13 -0.35
CA MET A 24 -13.58 -11.17 0.99
C MET A 24 -12.99 -9.83 1.40
N TYR A 25 -12.34 -9.12 0.49
CA TYR A 25 -11.83 -7.77 0.75
C TYR A 25 -12.95 -6.81 1.18
N GLN A 26 -14.10 -6.81 0.47
CA GLN A 26 -15.23 -5.95 0.83
C GLN A 26 -15.78 -6.28 2.23
N GLN A 27 -15.91 -7.57 2.56
CA GLN A 27 -16.35 -7.99 3.90
C GLN A 27 -15.37 -7.56 4.98
N LEU A 28 -14.06 -7.75 4.74
CA LEU A 28 -13.01 -7.34 5.66
C LEU A 28 -13.03 -5.83 5.90
N ARG A 29 -13.14 -5.02 4.84
CA ARG A 29 -13.23 -3.55 4.93
C ARG A 29 -14.42 -3.11 5.77
N ARG A 30 -15.61 -3.66 5.53
CA ARG A 30 -16.81 -3.35 6.33
C ARG A 30 -16.62 -3.71 7.79
N LYS A 31 -16.03 -4.87 8.08
CA LYS A 31 -15.78 -5.30 9.46
C LYS A 31 -14.76 -4.40 10.16
N ILE A 32 -13.72 -3.96 9.47
CA ILE A 32 -12.75 -2.99 10.00
C ILE A 32 -13.41 -1.64 10.26
N GLU A 33 -14.24 -1.15 9.32
CA GLU A 33 -14.95 0.12 9.47
C GLU A 33 -15.91 0.12 10.66
N PHE A 34 -16.62 -0.98 10.88
CA PHE A 34 -17.58 -1.12 11.98
C PHE A 34 -16.91 -1.32 13.34
N GLU A 35 -15.97 -2.28 13.44
CA GLU A 35 -15.37 -2.69 14.73
C GLU A 35 -14.18 -1.81 15.13
N PHE A 36 -13.46 -1.23 14.16
CA PHE A 36 -12.20 -0.52 14.37
C PHE A 36 -12.17 0.82 13.62
N PRO A 37 -13.06 1.78 13.92
CA PRO A 37 -13.17 3.04 13.19
C PRO A 37 -11.86 3.85 13.18
N ASN A 38 -11.08 3.81 14.27
CA ASN A 38 -9.77 4.47 14.35
C ASN A 38 -8.73 3.83 13.41
N LEU A 39 -8.77 2.51 13.23
CA LEU A 39 -7.91 1.81 12.27
C LEU A 39 -8.35 2.12 10.84
N SER A 40 -9.67 2.13 10.58
CA SER A 40 -10.21 2.51 9.27
C SER A 40 -9.75 3.89 8.83
N GLN A 41 -9.79 4.89 9.72
CA GLN A 41 -9.29 6.24 9.44
C GLN A 41 -7.78 6.25 9.12
N LYS A 42 -6.97 5.46 9.84
CA LYS A 42 -5.54 5.34 9.53
C LYS A 42 -5.29 4.70 8.18
N LEU A 43 -6.05 3.67 7.83
CA LEU A 43 -5.96 2.99 6.53
C LEU A 43 -6.43 3.89 5.37
N GLN A 44 -7.39 4.78 5.60
CA GLN A 44 -7.76 5.81 4.62
C GLN A 44 -6.67 6.87 4.44
N ARG A 45 -5.95 7.20 5.54
CA ARG A 45 -4.89 8.21 5.57
C ARG A 45 -3.52 7.71 5.18
N TRP A 46 -3.31 6.40 5.00
CA TRP A 46 -2.07 5.86 4.42
C TRP A 46 -1.97 6.25 2.95
N GLN A 47 -1.75 7.55 2.72
CA GLN A 47 -1.04 8.07 1.58
C GLN A 47 0.43 7.82 1.90
N ILE A 48 0.96 6.69 1.42
CA ILE A 48 2.42 6.61 1.25
C ILE A 48 2.72 7.72 0.25
N PRO A 49 3.60 8.70 0.59
CA PRO A 49 4.03 9.70 -0.37
C PRO A 49 4.45 9.03 -1.67
N SER A 50 4.22 9.68 -2.80
CA SER A 50 4.65 9.10 -4.07
C SER A 50 6.16 8.85 -4.04
N TYR A 51 6.63 7.94 -4.87
CA TYR A 51 8.06 7.61 -4.95
C TYR A 51 8.92 8.89 -5.15
N GLU A 52 8.43 9.84 -5.93
CA GLU A 52 9.07 11.13 -6.18
C GLU A 52 9.25 11.94 -4.89
N THR A 53 8.24 11.95 -4.00
CA THR A 53 8.33 12.64 -2.71
C THR A 53 9.40 12.03 -1.80
N TRP A 54 9.62 10.71 -1.87
CA TRP A 54 10.66 10.05 -1.10
C TRP A 54 12.07 10.38 -1.60
N ILE A 55 12.24 10.55 -2.91
CA ILE A 55 13.52 10.96 -3.51
C ILE A 55 13.86 12.40 -3.13
N GLU A 56 12.88 13.33 -3.18
CA GLU A 56 13.11 14.73 -2.79
C GLU A 56 13.44 14.89 -1.30
N ALA A 57 12.82 14.07 -0.44
CA ALA A 57 13.03 14.10 1.00
C ALA A 57 14.23 13.28 1.48
N ASP A 58 14.93 12.57 0.58
CA ASP A 58 16.06 11.72 0.94
C ASP A 58 17.25 12.59 1.40
N PRO A 59 17.64 12.55 2.69
CA PRO A 59 18.78 13.31 3.18
C PRO A 59 20.13 12.71 2.74
N TRP A 60 20.12 11.58 2.05
CA TRP A 60 21.32 10.94 1.58
C TRP A 60 21.97 11.74 0.44
N ILE A 61 23.24 12.10 0.65
CA ILE A 61 24.07 12.76 -0.36
C ILE A 61 25.15 11.75 -0.74
N PRO A 62 25.36 11.47 -2.04
CA PRO A 62 26.42 10.56 -2.46
C PRO A 62 27.81 11.15 -2.14
N ASP A 63 28.75 10.29 -1.72
CA ASP A 63 30.10 10.70 -1.27
C ASP A 63 30.87 11.55 -2.31
N ASN A 64 30.56 11.38 -3.59
CA ASN A 64 31.16 12.16 -4.68
C ASN A 64 30.67 13.63 -4.72
N ALA A 65 29.47 13.94 -4.21
CA ALA A 65 28.91 15.29 -4.20
C ALA A 65 29.53 16.17 -3.09
N ILE A 66 29.95 15.57 -1.98
CA ILE A 66 30.68 16.24 -0.90
C ILE A 66 32.03 16.77 -1.42
N THR A 67 32.67 16.03 -2.32
CA THR A 67 33.95 16.44 -2.93
C THR A 67 33.78 17.71 -3.77
N ILE A 68 32.68 17.83 -4.52
CA ILE A 68 32.41 18.97 -5.43
C ILE A 68 32.09 20.25 -4.63
N LEU A 69 31.35 20.14 -3.52
CA LEU A 69 31.04 21.29 -2.66
C LEU A 69 32.30 21.86 -1.98
N ASN A 70 33.24 21.00 -1.62
CA ASN A 70 34.49 21.40 -0.95
C ASN A 70 35.51 22.04 -1.91
N THR A 71 35.41 21.79 -3.22
CA THR A 71 36.24 22.43 -4.25
C THR A 71 35.69 23.77 -4.72
N THR A 72 34.36 23.94 -4.76
CA THR A 72 33.74 25.21 -5.21
C THR A 72 33.77 26.30 -4.13
N ALA A 73 33.83 25.93 -2.85
CA ALA A 73 33.95 26.88 -1.73
C ALA A 73 35.38 27.45 -1.52
N ARG A 74 36.35 27.11 -2.37
CA ARG A 74 37.77 27.50 -2.25
C ARG A 74 38.28 28.37 -3.41
N HIS A 75 37.42 29.11 -4.11
CA HIS A 75 37.81 30.11 -5.11
C HIS A 75 37.14 31.46 -4.88
#